data_AF-A0A7W0N893-F1
#
_entry.id   AF-A0A7W0N893-F1
#
_cell.length_a   1.000
_cell.length_b   1.000
_cell.length_c   1.000
_cell.angle_alpha   90.00
_cell.angle_beta   90.00
_cell.angle_gamma   90.00
#
_symmetry.space_group_name_H-M   'P 1'
#
loop_
_entity.id
_entity.type
_entity.pdbx_description
1 polymer ?
#
loop_
_entity_poly.entity_id
_entity_poly.type
_entity_poly.pdbx_seq_one_letter_code
_entity_poly.pdbx_strand_id
1 'polypeptide(L)'
;MGSQNITATVETRSAVCTECTRTASETGIITTPPTFRESDRFGVLPNDEVRARVENFYIELNNDPSATGYIIIYGTEREITRREKQIRDSIRFRNLDPNRVTIVRGGDRGTGVETVFYVVPSGVTPPTPETSSTPPE
;
A
#
# COMPACT_ATOMS: atom_id res chain seq x y z
N MET A 1 12.48 8.12 10.01
CA MET A 1 13.14 7.10 9.18
C MET A 1 14.06 6.29 10.08
N GLY A 2 13.56 5.17 10.62
CA GLY A 2 14.32 4.34 11.56
C GLY A 2 14.98 3.19 10.81
N SER A 3 16.25 3.35 10.45
CA SER A 3 17.08 2.26 9.93
C SER A 3 17.39 1.29 11.08
N GLN A 4 16.99 0.02 10.93
CA GLN A 4 17.43 -1.02 11.85
C GLN A 4 18.74 -1.60 11.32
N ASN A 5 19.78 -1.55 12.16
CA ASN A 5 21.08 -2.14 11.86
C ASN A 5 21.09 -3.56 12.41
N ILE A 6 21.30 -4.55 11.55
CA ILE A 6 21.54 -5.92 12.00
C ILE A 6 23.02 -6.21 11.90
N THR A 7 23.60 -6.62 13.02
CA THR A 7 25.00 -7.03 13.12
C THR A 7 25.05 -8.55 13.17
N ALA A 8 25.64 -9.15 12.15
CA ALA A 8 25.92 -10.58 12.12
C ALA A 8 27.36 -10.80 12.60
N THR A 9 27.51 -11.55 13.70
CA THR A 9 28.81 -11.91 14.26
C THR A 9 29.07 -13.38 14.02
N VAL A 10 30.16 -13.70 13.33
CA VAL A 10 30.62 -15.08 13.12
C VAL A 10 31.83 -15.32 14.02
N GLU A 11 31.72 -16.37 14.85
CA GLU A 11 32.80 -16.84 15.70
C GLU A 11 33.20 -18.27 15.29
N THR A 12 34.51 -18.50 15.15
CA THR A 12 35.05 -19.80 14.77
C THR A 12 35.45 -20.62 16.00
N ARG A 13 35.05 -21.90 16.07
CA ARG A 13 35.32 -22.80 17.21
C ARG A 13 36.80 -23.19 17.38
N SER A 14 37.67 -22.91 16.41
CA SER A 14 39.07 -23.32 16.46
C SER A 14 39.98 -22.24 15.91
N ALA A 15 41.17 -22.12 16.48
CA ALA A 15 42.15 -21.10 16.09
C ALA A 15 42.61 -21.35 14.65
N VAL A 16 42.27 -20.43 13.74
CA VAL A 16 42.75 -20.46 12.36
C VAL A 16 44.25 -20.09 12.30
N CYS A 17 44.73 -19.27 13.24
CA CYS A 17 46.15 -18.96 13.50
C CYS A 17 46.35 -18.39 14.91
N THR A 18 47.58 -18.44 15.44
CA THR A 18 47.94 -18.04 16.83
C THR A 18 47.68 -16.57 17.13
N GLU A 19 47.73 -15.68 16.13
CA GLU A 19 47.56 -14.23 16.31
C GLU A 19 46.27 -13.67 15.67
N CYS A 20 45.37 -14.55 15.22
CA CYS A 20 44.20 -14.13 14.44
C CYS A 20 42.95 -13.97 15.31
N THR A 21 42.25 -12.85 15.14
CA THR A 21 40.98 -12.57 15.81
C THR A 21 39.92 -13.58 15.35
N ARG A 22 39.27 -14.26 16.29
CA ARG A 22 38.32 -15.36 16.01
C ARG A 22 36.91 -14.92 15.65
N THR A 23 36.71 -13.61 15.61
CA THR A 23 35.40 -12.98 15.49
C THR A 23 35.45 -11.97 14.37
N ALA A 24 34.58 -12.13 13.39
CA ALA A 24 34.30 -11.12 12.38
C ALA A 24 32.85 -10.68 12.54
N SER A 25 32.63 -9.38 12.40
CA SER A 25 31.31 -8.78 12.55
C SER A 25 31.09 -7.83 11.40
N GLU A 26 29.94 -7.96 10.74
CA GLU A 26 29.52 -7.04 9.68
C GLU A 26 28.12 -6.54 9.99
N THR A 27 27.91 -5.24 9.81
CA THR A 27 26.63 -4.59 10.06
C THR A 27 26.02 -4.18 8.73
N GLY A 28 24.88 -4.78 8.40
CA GLY A 28 24.08 -4.42 7.25
C GLY A 28 22.92 -3.51 7.66
N ILE A 29 22.56 -2.58 6.78
CA ILE A 29 21.34 -1.78 6.94
C ILE A 29 20.18 -2.63 6.42
N ILE A 30 19.20 -2.92 7.27
CA ILE A 30 17.93 -3.43 6.78
C ILE A 30 17.11 -2.22 6.35
N THR A 31 17.06 -1.97 5.03
CA THR A 31 15.98 -1.19 4.45
C THR A 31 14.70 -1.98 4.70
N THR A 32 13.83 -1.48 5.57
CA THR A 32 12.49 -2.04 5.78
C THR A 32 11.87 -2.35 4.42
N PRO A 33 11.35 -3.57 4.18
CA PRO A 33 10.73 -3.90 2.91
C PRO A 33 9.70 -2.83 2.56
N PRO A 34 9.66 -2.35 1.31
CA PRO A 34 8.62 -1.41 0.92
C PRO A 34 7.28 -2.09 1.21
N THR A 35 6.50 -1.50 2.11
CA THR A 35 5.12 -1.90 2.37
C THR A 35 4.20 -0.99 1.59
N PHE A 36 3.01 -1.46 1.24
CA PHE A 36 1.99 -0.56 0.72
C PHE A 36 1.62 0.46 1.81
N ARG A 37 1.23 1.65 1.38
CA ARG A 37 0.90 2.77 2.25
C ARG A 37 -0.55 3.18 2.02
N GLU A 38 -1.32 3.38 3.09
CA GLU A 38 -2.61 4.08 3.01
C GLU A 38 -2.35 5.56 2.74
N SER A 39 -2.86 6.06 1.61
CA SER A 39 -2.79 7.46 1.21
C SER A 39 -3.94 8.26 1.82
N ASP A 40 -5.16 7.73 1.69
CA ASP A 40 -6.37 8.42 2.13
C ASP A 40 -7.50 7.43 2.41
N ARG A 41 -8.42 7.83 3.29
CA ARG A 41 -9.59 7.05 3.67
C ARG A 41 -10.77 7.99 3.94
N PHE A 42 -11.89 7.71 3.30
CA PHE A 42 -13.09 8.53 3.47
C PHE A 42 -14.38 7.75 3.21
N GLY A 43 -15.46 8.20 3.85
CA GLY A 43 -16.79 7.60 3.73
C GLY A 43 -17.64 8.18 2.60
N VAL A 44 -18.85 8.64 2.93
CA VAL A 44 -19.72 9.40 2.02
C VAL A 44 -19.19 10.82 1.90
N LEU A 45 -18.82 11.23 0.69
CA LEU A 45 -18.45 12.61 0.37
C LEU A 45 -19.23 13.13 -0.86
N PRO A 46 -19.38 14.46 -1.00
CA PRO A 46 -19.84 15.09 -2.24
C PRO A 46 -18.97 14.71 -3.45
N ASN A 47 -19.54 14.73 -4.65
CA ASN A 47 -18.85 14.27 -5.87
C ASN A 47 -17.62 15.11 -6.22
N ASP A 48 -17.72 16.42 -6.03
CA ASP A 48 -16.63 17.38 -6.16
C ASP A 48 -15.46 17.09 -5.21
N GLU A 49 -15.76 16.72 -3.96
CA GLU A 49 -14.72 16.30 -3.01
C GLU A 49 -14.10 14.95 -3.40
N VAL A 50 -14.89 13.94 -3.77
CA VAL A 50 -14.37 12.65 -4.24
C VAL A 50 -13.42 12.85 -5.41
N ARG A 51 -13.80 13.72 -6.34
CA ARG A 51 -12.97 14.05 -7.50
C ARG A 51 -11.66 14.74 -7.09
N ALA A 52 -11.71 15.69 -6.16
CA ALA A 52 -10.51 16.33 -5.62
C ALA A 52 -9.58 15.32 -4.92
N ARG A 53 -10.13 14.35 -4.19
CA ARG A 53 -9.33 13.26 -3.58
C ARG A 53 -8.67 12.38 -4.63
N VAL A 54 -9.39 12.00 -5.70
CA VAL A 54 -8.81 11.24 -6.82
C VAL A 54 -7.67 12.02 -7.47
N GLU A 55 -7.83 13.32 -7.69
CA GLU A 55 -6.78 14.17 -8.26
C GLU A 55 -5.53 14.22 -7.36
N ASN A 56 -5.71 14.43 -6.06
CA ASN A 56 -4.61 14.42 -5.09
C ASN A 56 -3.88 13.07 -5.06
N PHE A 57 -4.62 11.96 -5.18
CA PHE A 57 -4.05 10.63 -5.24
C PHE A 57 -3.17 10.43 -6.49
N TYR A 58 -3.58 10.96 -7.65
CA TYR A 58 -2.73 10.92 -8.85
C TYR A 58 -1.50 11.82 -8.76
N ILE A 59 -1.59 12.96 -8.06
CA ILE A 59 -0.40 13.79 -7.76
C ILE A 59 0.61 12.99 -6.94
N GLU A 60 0.13 12.25 -5.94
CA GLU A 60 0.98 11.39 -5.13
C GLU A 60 1.60 10.24 -5.93
N LEU A 61 0.82 9.59 -6.79
CA LEU A 61 1.34 8.58 -7.72
C LEU A 61 2.37 9.17 -8.70
N ASN A 62 2.25 10.43 -9.10
CA ASN A 62 3.25 11.05 -9.97
C ASN A 62 4.58 11.32 -9.25
N ASN A 63 4.57 11.45 -7.91
CA ASN A 63 5.80 11.53 -7.14
C ASN A 63 6.54 10.18 -7.06
N ASP A 64 5.84 9.06 -7.26
CA ASP A 64 6.42 7.71 -7.32
C ASP A 64 5.97 6.97 -8.60
N PRO A 65 6.70 7.12 -9.71
CA PRO A 65 6.33 6.50 -10.98
C PRO A 65 6.41 4.96 -10.97
N SER A 66 7.09 4.37 -9.99
CA SER A 66 7.15 2.91 -9.83
C SER A 66 5.92 2.35 -9.09
N ALA A 67 5.16 3.23 -8.43
CA ALA A 67 4.01 2.84 -7.64
C ALA A 67 2.71 2.76 -8.47
N THR A 68 1.90 1.76 -8.11
CA THR A 68 0.53 1.56 -8.59
C THR A 68 -0.44 1.93 -7.48
N GLY A 69 -1.49 2.67 -7.82
CA GLY A 69 -2.57 2.99 -6.90
C GLY A 69 -3.56 1.84 -6.76
N TYR A 70 -4.02 1.57 -5.56
CA TYR A 70 -5.12 0.64 -5.30
C TYR A 70 -6.23 1.39 -4.58
N ILE A 71 -7.45 1.27 -5.11
CA ILE A 71 -8.63 1.94 -4.59
C ILE A 71 -9.59 0.85 -4.15
N ILE A 72 -9.77 0.70 -2.84
CA ILE A 72 -10.71 -0.28 -2.30
C ILE A 72 -12.00 0.43 -1.91
N ILE A 73 -13.13 -0.06 -2.42
CA ILE A 73 -14.45 0.48 -2.12
C ILE A 73 -15.23 -0.56 -1.32
N TYR A 74 -15.63 -0.20 -0.10
CA TYR A 74 -16.50 -0.98 0.76
C TYR A 74 -17.91 -0.40 0.75
N GLY A 75 -18.90 -1.26 0.95
CA GLY A 75 -20.33 -0.93 0.99
C GLY A 75 -21.17 -1.98 0.29
N THR A 76 -22.47 -1.72 0.16
CA THR A 76 -23.37 -2.58 -0.62
C THR A 76 -22.98 -2.60 -2.10
N GLU A 77 -23.37 -3.62 -2.84
CA GLU A 77 -23.06 -3.74 -4.28
C GLU A 77 -23.52 -2.52 -5.09
N ARG A 78 -24.66 -1.91 -4.70
CA ARG A 78 -25.18 -0.68 -5.29
C ARG A 78 -24.28 0.51 -5.02
N GLU A 79 -23.81 0.67 -3.79
CA GLU A 79 -22.92 1.77 -3.40
C GLU A 79 -21.54 1.64 -4.05
N ILE A 80 -20.99 0.42 -4.08
CA ILE A 80 -19.72 0.10 -4.74
C ILE A 80 -19.81 0.46 -6.22
N THR A 81 -20.86 0.01 -6.92
CA THR A 81 -21.04 0.30 -8.35
C THR A 81 -21.18 1.80 -8.62
N ARG A 82 -21.90 2.53 -7.75
CA ARG A 82 -22.05 3.99 -7.86
C ARG A 82 -20.71 4.70 -7.67
N ARG A 83 -19.94 4.32 -6.64
CA ARG A 83 -18.64 4.93 -6.33
C ARG A 83 -17.59 4.58 -7.40
N GLU A 84 -17.56 3.34 -7.88
CA GLU A 84 -16.69 2.90 -8.97
C GLU A 84 -16.93 3.72 -10.24
N LYS A 85 -18.21 3.97 -10.58
CA LYS A 85 -18.57 4.85 -11.69
C LYS A 85 -18.09 6.29 -11.47
N GLN A 86 -18.33 6.86 -10.28
CA GLN A 86 -17.89 8.23 -9.95
C GLN A 86 -16.37 8.40 -10.10
N ILE A 87 -15.59 7.41 -9.63
CA ILE A 87 -14.13 7.43 -9.73
C ILE A 87 -13.68 7.31 -11.19
N ARG A 88 -14.26 6.39 -11.97
CA ARG A 88 -13.95 6.27 -13.40
C ARG A 88 -14.30 7.54 -14.18
N ASP A 89 -15.45 8.14 -13.90
CA ASP A 89 -15.87 9.39 -14.54
C ASP A 89 -14.91 10.54 -14.18
N SER A 90 -14.41 10.59 -12.94
CA SER A 90 -13.41 11.56 -12.50
C SER A 90 -12.06 11.39 -13.23
N ILE A 91 -11.60 10.14 -13.37
CA ILE A 91 -10.38 9.79 -14.12
C ILE A 91 -10.50 10.23 -15.59
N ARG A 92 -11.63 9.92 -16.23
CA ARG A 92 -11.90 10.31 -17.62
C ARG A 92 -12.00 11.82 -17.79
N PHE A 93 -12.69 12.52 -16.88
CA PHE A 93 -12.86 13.97 -16.95
C PHE A 93 -11.53 14.71 -16.91
N ARG A 94 -10.59 14.26 -16.07
CA ARG A 94 -9.27 14.87 -15.89
C ARG A 94 -8.18 14.29 -16.78
N ASN A 95 -8.52 13.40 -17.71
CA ASN A 95 -7.58 12.69 -18.59
C ASN A 95 -6.43 12.02 -17.82
N LEU A 96 -6.75 11.44 -16.67
CA LEU A 96 -5.81 10.69 -15.83
C LEU A 96 -5.64 9.27 -16.39
N ASP A 97 -4.45 8.69 -16.24
CA ASP A 97 -4.17 7.34 -16.77
C ASP A 97 -4.84 6.26 -15.90
N PRO A 98 -5.89 5.58 -16.39
CA PRO A 98 -6.59 4.56 -15.63
C PRO A 98 -5.70 3.34 -15.30
N ASN A 99 -4.61 3.12 -16.03
CA ASN A 99 -3.70 2.00 -15.77
C ASN A 99 -2.83 2.22 -14.53
N ARG A 100 -2.76 3.46 -14.02
CA ARG A 100 -2.04 3.77 -12.77
C ARG A 100 -2.80 3.35 -11.52
N VAL A 101 -4.09 3.00 -11.64
CA VAL A 101 -4.94 2.64 -10.49
C VAL A 101 -5.74 1.37 -10.72
N THR A 102 -5.84 0.52 -9.69
CA THR A 102 -6.70 -0.66 -9.67
C THR A 102 -7.85 -0.44 -8.69
N ILE A 103 -9.09 -0.55 -9.16
CA ILE A 103 -10.27 -0.46 -8.29
C ILE A 103 -10.65 -1.88 -7.84
N VAL A 104 -10.72 -2.09 -6.53
CA VAL A 104 -11.07 -3.37 -5.91
C VAL A 104 -12.36 -3.21 -5.11
N ARG A 105 -13.27 -4.18 -5.26
CA ARG A 105 -14.52 -4.23 -4.52
C ARG A 105 -14.28 -4.94 -3.20
N GLY A 106 -14.37 -4.20 -2.09
CA GLY A 106 -14.07 -4.71 -0.76
C GLY A 106 -15.24 -5.39 -0.05
N GLY A 107 -16.44 -5.34 -0.63
CA GLY A 107 -17.64 -5.93 -0.06
C GLY A 107 -18.29 -5.05 1.00
N ASP A 108 -19.39 -5.55 1.58
CA ASP A 108 -20.15 -4.84 2.59
C ASP A 108 -19.63 -5.19 4.00
N ARG A 109 -19.34 -4.15 4.79
CA ARG A 109 -18.86 -4.25 6.17
C ARG A 109 -19.95 -3.91 7.20
N GLY A 110 -21.14 -3.53 6.76
CA GLY A 110 -22.23 -3.07 7.64
C GLY A 110 -21.99 -1.69 8.27
N THR A 111 -20.88 -1.03 7.98
CA THR A 111 -20.51 0.30 8.49
C THR A 111 -20.83 1.44 7.51
N GLY A 112 -21.39 1.12 6.34
CA GLY A 112 -21.67 2.07 5.25
C GLY A 112 -20.55 2.15 4.21
N VAL A 113 -20.72 3.04 3.22
CA VAL A 113 -19.75 3.21 2.13
C VAL A 113 -18.44 3.83 2.64
N GLU A 114 -17.34 3.15 2.35
CA GLU A 114 -15.97 3.59 2.66
C GLU A 114 -15.11 3.42 1.40
N THR A 115 -14.17 4.34 1.19
CA THR A 115 -13.19 4.25 0.12
C THR A 115 -11.81 4.50 0.70
N VAL A 116 -10.89 3.60 0.38
CA VAL A 116 -9.51 3.64 0.86
C VAL A 116 -8.57 3.63 -0.33
N PHE A 117 -7.63 4.57 -0.34
CA PHE A 117 -6.59 4.70 -1.35
C PHE A 117 -5.27 4.18 -0.79
N TYR A 118 -4.62 3.32 -1.56
CA TYR A 118 -3.33 2.74 -1.23
C TYR A 118 -2.31 3.01 -2.33
N VAL A 119 -1.11 3.40 -1.94
CA VAL A 119 0.05 3.47 -2.84
C VAL A 119 0.86 2.20 -2.66
N VAL A 120 1.00 1.41 -3.74
CA VAL A 120 1.71 0.13 -3.73
C VAL A 120 2.95 0.27 -4.62
N PRO A 121 4.17 0.30 -4.05
CA PRO A 121 5.41 0.29 -4.82
C PRO A 121 5.58 -1.01 -5.63
N SER A 122 6.37 -0.97 -6.70
CA SER A 122 6.70 -2.17 -7.47
C SER A 122 7.37 -3.24 -6.60
N GLY A 123 6.93 -4.49 -6.70
CA GLY A 123 7.50 -5.62 -5.94
C GLY A 123 6.85 -5.86 -4.57
N VAL A 124 5.81 -5.10 -4.22
CA VAL A 124 5.06 -5.27 -2.98
C VAL A 124 3.73 -5.97 -3.25
N THR A 125 3.35 -6.91 -2.40
CA THR A 125 2.04 -7.56 -2.47
C THR A 125 0.94 -6.52 -2.25
N PRO A 126 -0.04 -6.41 -3.17
CA PRO A 126 -1.10 -5.42 -3.06
C PRO A 126 -2.02 -5.69 -1.86
N PRO A 127 -2.72 -4.65 -1.35
CA PRO A 127 -3.66 -4.81 -0.27
C PRO A 127 -4.79 -5.75 -0.73
N THR A 128 -5.00 -6.82 0.03
CA THR A 128 -6.18 -7.66 -0.16
C THR A 128 -7.34 -7.00 0.57
N PRO A 129 -8.53 -6.86 -0.04
CA PRO A 129 -9.68 -6.37 0.68
C PRO A 129 -9.99 -7.35 1.81
N GLU A 130 -9.97 -6.87 3.04
CA GLU A 130 -10.49 -7.64 4.16
C GLU A 130 -12.02 -7.64 4.02
N THR A 131 -12.52 -8.59 3.23
CA THR A 131 -13.93 -9.00 3.29
C THR A 131 -14.11 -9.60 4.66
N SER A 132 -14.95 -9.00 5.49
CA SER A 132 -15.31 -9.54 6.80
C SER A 132 -16.06 -10.86 6.63
N SER A 133 -15.34 -11.94 6.43
CA SER A 133 -15.85 -13.32 6.49
C SER A 133 -14.68 -14.28 6.76
N THR A 134 -14.20 -14.28 8.00
CA THR A 134 -13.79 -15.47 8.79
C THR A 134 -13.07 -14.95 10.05
N PRO A 135 -13.69 -15.01 11.25
CA PRO A 135 -12.95 -14.92 12.51
C PRO A 135 -11.90 -16.06 12.54
N PRO A 136 -10.65 -15.84 12.98
CA PRO A 136 -9.76 -16.94 13.26
C PRO A 136 -10.39 -17.78 14.39
N GLU A 137 -10.62 -19.06 14.09
CA GLU A 137 -11.05 -20.09 15.05
C GLU A 137 -9.92 -20.39 16.07
#